data_AF-A0A2N2HFN5-F1
#
_entry.id   AF-A0A2N2HFN5-F1
#
_cell.length_a   1.000
_cell.length_b   1.000
_cell.length_c   1.000
_cell.angle_alpha   90.00
_cell.angle_beta   90.00
_cell.angle_gamma   90.00
#
_symmetry.space_group_name_H-M   'P 1'
#
loop_
_entity.id
_entity.type
_entity.pdbx_description
1 polymer ?
#
loop_
_entity_poly.entity_id
_entity_poly.type
_entity_poly.pdbx_seq_one_letter_code
_entity_poly.pdbx_strand_id
1 'polypeptide(L)' 'RALIAAVGLPWDAACLAFHRRQGTTQTVSNWQVRQPVHTRSVERWRPYAKHLAPLRKYAG' A
#
# COMPACT_ATOMS: atom_id res chain seq x y z
N ARG A 1 6.93 -9.12 6.16
CA ARG A 1 7.76 -9.80 7.18
C ARG A 1 8.91 -8.91 7.66
N ALA A 2 9.81 -8.45 6.78
CA ALA A 2 10.95 -7.58 7.17
C ALA A 2 10.55 -6.35 8.01
N LEU A 3 9.50 -5.63 7.61
CA LEU A 3 8.98 -4.48 8.38
C LEU A 3 8.59 -4.84 9.83
N ILE A 4 7.92 -5.97 10.01
CA ILE A 4 7.45 -6.43 11.34
C ILE A 4 8.65 -6.83 12.22
N ALA A 5 9.63 -7.52 11.62
CA ALA A 5 10.87 -7.86 12.31
C ALA A 5 11.71 -6.63 12.69
N ALA A 6 11.74 -5.60 11.83
CA ALA A 6 12.48 -4.37 12.09
C ALA A 6 11.94 -3.60 13.30
N VAL A 7 10.65 -3.76 13.63
CA VAL A 7 10.04 -3.18 14.84
C VAL A 7 10.01 -4.15 16.03
N GLY A 8 10.71 -5.28 15.93
CA GLY A 8 10.86 -6.26 17.02
C GLY A 8 9.59 -7.04 17.36
N LEU A 9 8.58 -7.05 16.48
CA LEU A 9 7.31 -7.74 16.72
C LEU A 9 7.31 -9.15 16.08
N PRO A 10 6.57 -10.11 16.65
CA PRO A 10 6.36 -11.40 16.02
C PRO A 10 5.48 -11.26 14.77
N TRP A 11 5.74 -12.11 13.78
CA TRP A 11 4.94 -12.16 12.56
C TRP A 11 3.58 -12.83 12.79
N ASP A 12 2.51 -12.25 12.23
CA ASP A 12 1.17 -12.83 12.18
C ASP A 12 0.65 -12.86 10.73
N ALA A 13 0.04 -13.98 10.31
CA ALA A 13 -0.60 -14.11 9.00
C ALA A 13 -1.76 -13.11 8.81
N ALA A 14 -2.39 -12.65 9.90
CA ALA A 14 -3.42 -11.62 9.88
C ALA A 14 -2.95 -10.31 9.21
N CYS A 15 -1.64 -10.02 9.20
CA CYS A 15 -1.08 -8.88 8.47
C CYS A 15 -1.39 -8.89 6.97
N LEU A 16 -1.64 -10.07 6.37
CA LEU A 16 -2.05 -10.20 4.97
C LEU A 16 -3.57 -10.23 4.78
N ALA A 17 -4.32 -10.47 5.86
CA ALA A 17 -5.77 -10.61 5.87
C ALA A 17 -6.51 -9.37 6.41
N PHE A 18 -5.88 -8.18 6.34
CA PHE A 18 -6.43 -6.93 6.88
C PHE A 18 -7.84 -6.59 6.34
N HIS A 19 -8.13 -6.97 5.10
CA HIS A 19 -9.44 -6.78 4.45
C HIS A 19 -10.59 -7.54 5.12
N ARG A 20 -10.30 -8.53 5.99
CA ARG A 20 -11.30 -9.32 6.73
C ARG A 20 -11.72 -8.68 8.05
N ARG A 21 -11.01 -7.65 8.52
CA ARG A 21 -11.31 -6.98 9.79
C ARG A 21 -12.57 -6.14 9.67
N GLN A 22 -13.50 -6.29 10.60
CA GLN A 22 -14.73 -5.50 10.66
C GLN A 22 -14.44 -4.17 11.38
N GLY A 23 -14.37 -3.08 10.62
CA GLY A 23 -14.18 -1.73 11.12
C GLY A 23 -14.43 -0.70 10.03
N THR A 24 -14.99 0.44 10.39
CA THR A 24 -15.31 1.52 9.45
C THR A 24 -14.18 2.54 9.46
N THR A 25 -13.47 2.68 8.34
CA THR A 25 -12.49 3.75 8.17
C THR A 25 -13.19 4.95 7.51
N GLN A 26 -13.14 6.13 8.13
CA GLN A 26 -13.77 7.35 7.62
C GLN A 26 -12.92 8.10 6.57
N THR A 27 -11.92 7.44 5.98
CA THR A 27 -11.00 8.07 5.02
C THR A 27 -11.52 7.95 3.59
N VAL A 28 -11.13 8.88 2.72
CA VAL A 28 -11.44 8.83 1.28
C VAL A 28 -10.95 7.53 0.62
N SER A 29 -9.90 6.91 1.18
CA SER A 29 -9.37 5.62 0.73
C SER A 29 -10.14 4.39 1.23
N ASN A 30 -11.24 4.53 2.00
CA ASN A 30 -11.94 3.43 2.68
C ASN A 30 -12.25 2.24 1.76
N TRP A 31 -12.84 2.50 0.58
CA TRP A 31 -13.16 1.42 -0.36
C TRP A 31 -11.90 0.71 -0.88
N GLN A 32 -10.80 1.44 -1.09
CA GLN A 32 -9.54 0.87 -1.57
C GLN A 32 -8.85 0.02 -0.50
N VAL A 33 -8.78 0.50 0.75
CA VAL A 33 -8.08 -0.20 1.84
C VAL A 33 -8.81 -1.44 2.34
N ARG A 34 -10.09 -1.62 1.97
CA ARG A 34 -10.88 -2.81 2.29
C ARG A 34 -10.74 -3.93 1.27
N GLN A 35 -9.99 -3.73 0.19
CA GLN A 35 -9.73 -4.76 -0.80
C GLN A 35 -8.49 -5.59 -0.42
N PRO A 36 -8.39 -6.85 -0.86
CA PRO A 36 -7.15 -7.62 -0.75
C PRO A 36 -5.98 -6.88 -1.42
N VAL A 37 -4.75 -7.22 -1.02
CA VAL A 37 -3.55 -6.73 -1.70
C VAL A 37 -3.64 -7.07 -3.19
N HIS A 38 -3.53 -6.06 -4.03
CA HIS A 38 -3.67 -6.19 -5.48
C HIS A 38 -2.63 -5.34 -6.22
N THR A 39 -2.35 -5.71 -7.46
CA THR A 39 -1.39 -4.99 -8.32
C THR A 39 -2.05 -3.97 -9.25
N ARG A 40 -3.38 -3.81 -9.24
CA ARG A 40 -4.11 -2.93 -10.18
C ARG A 40 -3.68 -1.45 -10.19
N SER A 41 -3.10 -0.99 -9.08
CA SER A 41 -2.62 0.40 -8.94
C SER A 41 -1.11 0.53 -9.18
N VAL A 42 -0.40 -0.58 -9.34
CA VAL A 42 1.03 -0.60 -9.66
C VAL A 42 1.19 0.05 -11.04
N GLU A 43 2.19 0.93 -11.18
CA GLU A 43 2.53 1.59 -12.43
C GLU A 43 1.50 2.56 -13.02
N ARG A 44 0.41 2.87 -12.31
CA ARG A 44 -0.60 3.84 -12.76
C ARG A 44 -0.04 5.24 -13.03
N TRP A 45 1.14 5.55 -12.52
CA TRP A 45 1.87 6.79 -12.77
C TRP A 45 2.53 6.87 -14.17
N ARG A 46 2.74 5.74 -14.87
CA ARG A 46 3.47 5.67 -16.15
C ARG A 46 2.96 6.65 -17.22
N PRO A 47 1.64 6.84 -17.45
CA PRO A 47 1.15 7.82 -18.42
C PRO A 47 1.56 9.27 -18.12
N TYR A 48 1.81 9.58 -16.85
CA TYR A 48 2.21 10.89 -16.36
C TYR A 48 3.73 11.03 -16.22
N ALA A 49 4.51 10.02 -16.62
CA ALA A 49 5.96 9.99 -16.43
C ALA A 49 6.66 11.24 -17.00
N LYS A 50 6.20 11.76 -18.13
CA LYS A 50 6.72 12.99 -18.75
C LYS A 50 6.57 14.24 -17.87
N HIS A 51 5.54 14.29 -17.04
CA HIS A 51 5.28 15.40 -16.11
C HIS A 51 6.01 15.23 -14.78
N LEU A 52 6.46 14.01 -14.46
CA LEU A 52 7.16 13.67 -13.23
C LEU A 52 8.69 13.63 -13.39
N ALA A 53 9.20 13.92 -14.59
CA ALA A 53 10.62 13.88 -14.93
C ALA A 53 11.55 14.54 -13.88
N PRO A 54 11.30 15.78 -13.41
CA PRO A 54 12.16 16.40 -12.41
C PRO A 54 12.05 15.78 -11.01
N LEU A 55 10.95 15.09 -10.69
CA LEU A 55 10.72 14.45 -9.40
C LEU A 55 11.32 13.04 -9.33
N ARG A 56 11.50 12.38 -10.48
CA ARG A 56 12.06 11.02 -10.55
C ARG A 56 13.46 10.90 -9.93
N LYS A 57 14.26 11.97 -9.90
CA LYS A 57 15.59 11.96 -9.29
C LYS A 57 15.58 11.71 -7.77
N TYR A 58 14.44 11.86 -7.11
CA TYR A 58 14.28 11.65 -5.67
C TYR A 58 13.63 10.30 -5.33
N ALA A 59 13.14 9.56 -6.32
CA ALA A 59 12.56 8.23 -6.13
C ALA A 59 13.67 7.18 -6.29
N GLY A 60 14.51 7.05 -5.27
CA GLY A 60 15.56 6.05 -5.13
C GLY A 60 15.52 5.44 -3.74
#